data_AF-A0A9Q4D5M0-F1
#
_entry.id   AF-A0A9Q4D5M0-F1
#
_cell.length_a   1.000
_cell.length_b   1.000
_cell.length_c   1.000
_cell.angle_alpha   90.00
_cell.angle_beta   90.00
_cell.angle_gamma   90.00
#
_symmetry.space_group_name_H-M   'P 1'
#
loop_
_entity.id
_entity.type
_entity.pdbx_description
1 polymer ?
#
loop_
_entity_poly.entity_id
_entity_poly.type
_entity_poly.pdbx_seq_one_letter_code
_entity_poly.pdbx_strand_id
1 'polypeptide(L)'
;MNSRRHEMPHREDALTWAPPRLTATAELTDVGMPAHVAEELERRMAAVAHEEATGEDSRRPLSARELTGYVLTTVAICLLGLLVVIA
;
A
#
# COMPACT_ATOMS: atom_id res chain seq x y z
N MET A 1 -40.94 11.92 -13.03
CA MET A 1 -39.74 12.21 -13.84
C MET A 1 -38.62 12.53 -12.84
N ASN A 2 -37.96 11.51 -12.29
CA ASN A 2 -36.99 11.65 -11.20
C ASN A 2 -35.57 11.70 -11.76
N SER A 3 -34.99 12.89 -11.77
CA SER A 3 -33.57 13.13 -12.07
C SER A 3 -32.70 12.42 -11.04
N ARG A 4 -32.16 11.25 -11.39
CA ARG A 4 -31.02 10.66 -10.69
C ARG A 4 -29.81 11.57 -10.96
N ARG A 5 -29.49 12.46 -10.01
CA ARG A 5 -28.18 13.13 -10.02
C ARG A 5 -27.14 12.03 -9.90
N HIS A 6 -26.33 11.88 -10.94
CA HIS A 6 -25.06 11.18 -10.86
C HIS A 6 -24.14 12.06 -10.02
N GLU A 7 -24.15 11.85 -8.70
CA GLU A 7 -23.10 12.35 -7.83
C GLU A 7 -21.85 11.53 -8.15
N MET A 8 -20.85 12.18 -8.74
CA MET A 8 -19.51 11.59 -8.84
C MET A 8 -18.97 11.44 -7.41
N PRO A 9 -18.44 10.27 -7.03
CA PRO A 9 -17.83 10.10 -5.72
C PRO A 9 -16.67 11.06 -5.56
N HIS A 10 -16.63 11.76 -4.43
CA HIS A 10 -15.55 12.69 -4.10
C HIS A 10 -14.24 11.89 -4.04
N ARG A 11 -13.16 12.46 -4.60
CA ARG A 11 -11.82 11.85 -4.68
C ARG A 11 -11.26 11.37 -3.32
N GLU A 12 -11.85 11.84 -2.24
CA GLU A 12 -11.51 11.53 -0.84
C GLU A 12 -12.09 10.17 -0.39
N ASP A 13 -13.20 9.72 -1.00
CA ASP A 13 -13.82 8.40 -0.72
C ASP A 13 -13.02 7.23 -1.34
N ALA A 14 -12.11 7.54 -2.28
CA ALA A 14 -11.28 6.55 -2.97
C ALA A 14 -10.12 6.02 -2.12
N LEU A 15 -9.86 6.59 -0.94
CA LEU A 15 -8.73 6.23 -0.08
C LEU A 15 -9.12 5.44 1.18
N THR A 16 -10.40 5.38 1.53
CA THR A 16 -10.91 4.48 2.56
C THR A 16 -11.27 3.15 1.93
N TRP A 17 -10.26 2.31 1.68
CA TRP A 17 -10.50 0.88 1.52
C TRP A 17 -11.10 0.36 2.84
N ALA A 18 -12.42 0.32 2.91
CA ALA A 18 -13.13 -0.37 3.97
C ALA A 18 -13.10 -1.86 3.63
N PRO A 19 -12.47 -2.73 4.45
CA PRO A 19 -12.54 -4.15 4.19
C PRO A 19 -14.01 -4.57 4.17
N PRO A 20 -14.45 -5.39 3.19
CA PRO A 20 -15.83 -5.83 3.13
C PRO A 20 -16.21 -6.50 4.45
N ARG A 21 -17.28 -6.01 5.08
CA ARG A 21 -17.76 -6.45 6.41
C ARG A 21 -18.51 -7.79 6.36
N LEU A 22 -18.61 -8.40 5.18
CA LEU A 22 -19.27 -9.66 4.90
C LEU A 22 -18.26 -10.55 4.17
N THR A 23 -18.18 -11.82 4.56
CA THR A 23 -17.22 -12.81 4.03
C THR A 23 -17.19 -12.78 2.51
N ALA A 24 -16.02 -12.52 1.92
CA ALA A 24 -15.87 -12.34 0.47
C ALA A 24 -16.39 -13.54 -0.32
N THR A 25 -16.37 -14.73 0.29
CA THR A 25 -16.93 -15.97 -0.25
C THR A 25 -18.41 -15.85 -0.64
N ALA A 26 -19.26 -15.27 0.20
CA ALA A 26 -20.70 -15.21 -0.06
C ALA A 26 -21.04 -14.34 -1.28
N GLU A 27 -20.37 -13.20 -1.42
CA GLU A 27 -20.60 -12.30 -2.56
C GLU A 27 -19.98 -12.85 -3.84
N LEU A 28 -18.78 -13.44 -3.78
CA LEU A 28 -18.12 -14.00 -4.97
C LEU A 28 -18.91 -15.17 -5.56
N THR A 29 -19.50 -16.01 -4.70
CA THR A 29 -20.32 -17.15 -5.17
C THR A 29 -21.63 -16.69 -5.82
N ASP A 30 -22.19 -15.55 -5.38
CA ASP A 30 -23.40 -14.94 -5.96
C ASP A 30 -23.18 -14.40 -7.39
N VAL A 31 -21.96 -13.94 -7.70
CA VAL A 31 -21.55 -13.56 -9.08
C VAL A 31 -21.23 -14.79 -9.95
N GLY A 32 -21.52 -16.01 -9.46
CA GLY A 32 -21.29 -17.25 -10.17
C GLY A 32 -19.84 -17.77 -10.09
N MET A 33 -19.04 -17.25 -9.16
CA MET A 33 -17.70 -17.78 -8.93
C MET A 33 -17.79 -19.17 -8.27
N PRO A 34 -16.99 -20.16 -8.70
CA PRO A 34 -16.96 -21.45 -8.03
C PRO A 34 -16.51 -21.30 -6.57
N ALA A 35 -17.22 -21.93 -5.63
CA ALA A 35 -16.99 -21.79 -4.20
C ALA A 35 -15.53 -22.04 -3.77
N HIS A 36 -14.86 -23.01 -4.39
CA HIS A 36 -13.45 -23.30 -4.11
C HIS A 36 -12.50 -22.15 -4.48
N VAL A 37 -12.82 -21.35 -5.51
CA VAL A 37 -12.01 -20.18 -5.90
C VAL A 37 -12.29 -19.02 -4.96
N ALA A 38 -13.53 -18.86 -4.52
CA ALA A 38 -13.91 -17.85 -3.56
C ALA A 38 -13.22 -18.07 -2.19
N GLU A 39 -13.16 -19.33 -1.73
CA GLU A 39 -12.44 -19.72 -0.50
C GLU A 39 -10.92 -19.49 -0.61
N GLU A 40 -10.32 -19.86 -1.74
CA GLU A 40 -8.89 -19.63 -1.97
C GLU A 40 -8.57 -18.13 -2.07
N LEU A 41 -9.45 -17.34 -2.68
CA LEU A 41 -9.28 -15.88 -2.74
C LEU A 41 -9.37 -15.27 -1.34
N GLU A 42 -10.33 -15.70 -0.52
CA GLU A 42 -10.43 -15.25 0.88
C GLU A 42 -9.19 -15.64 1.70
N ARG A 43 -8.67 -16.85 1.51
CA ARG A 43 -7.40 -17.30 2.11
C ARG A 43 -6.23 -16.41 1.69
N ARG A 44 -6.14 -16.05 0.40
CA ARG A 44 -5.07 -15.17 -0.11
C ARG A 44 -5.21 -13.73 0.36
N MET A 45 -6.43 -13.22 0.42
CA MET A 45 -6.69 -11.89 0.96
C MET A 45 -6.31 -11.82 2.44
N ALA A 46 -6.59 -12.87 3.23
CA ALA A 46 -6.16 -12.93 4.61
C ALA A 46 -4.62 -12.97 4.75
N ALA A 47 -3.93 -13.70 3.88
CA ALA A 47 -2.47 -13.72 3.86
C ALA A 47 -1.87 -12.35 3.48
N VAL A 48 -2.40 -11.71 2.43
CA VAL A 48 -1.97 -10.37 2.01
C VAL A 48 -2.28 -9.32 3.09
N ALA A 49 -3.44 -9.36 3.73
CA ALA A 49 -3.76 -8.46 4.83
C ALA A 49 -2.79 -8.63 6.02
N HIS A 50 -2.37 -9.87 6.31
CA HIS A 50 -1.37 -10.13 7.33
C HIS A 50 0.03 -9.64 6.92
N GLU A 51 0.42 -9.85 5.67
CA GLU A 51 1.68 -9.33 5.11
C GLU A 51 1.71 -7.81 5.01
N GLU A 52 0.59 -7.15 4.72
CA GLU A 52 0.51 -5.69 4.74
C GLU A 52 0.53 -5.12 6.16
N ALA A 53 -0.08 -5.83 7.12
CA ALA A 53 -0.03 -5.46 8.53
C ALA A 53 1.36 -5.67 9.16
N THR A 54 2.15 -6.62 8.64
CA THR A 54 3.50 -6.95 9.14
C THR A 54 4.62 -6.33 8.30
N GLY A 55 4.35 -6.02 7.04
CA GLY A 55 5.25 -5.39 6.06
C GLY A 55 5.37 -3.89 6.28
N GLU A 56 5.80 -3.49 7.46
CA GLU A 56 5.89 -2.08 7.84
C GLU A 56 7.20 -1.41 7.40
N ASP A 57 8.26 -2.14 7.08
CA ASP A 57 9.60 -1.53 6.94
C ASP A 57 9.75 -0.63 5.70
N SER A 58 9.10 -0.93 4.57
CA SER A 58 9.18 -0.06 3.38
C SER A 58 8.18 1.11 3.41
N ARG A 59 7.11 1.03 4.23
CA ARG A 59 6.06 2.06 4.33
C ARG A 59 6.26 2.98 5.53
N ARG A 60 7.18 2.65 6.45
CA ARG A 60 7.52 3.50 7.59
C ARG A 60 8.25 4.76 7.11
N PRO A 61 7.89 5.95 7.63
CA PRO A 61 8.68 7.14 7.40
C PRO A 61 10.09 6.90 7.96
N LEU A 62 11.11 7.26 7.18
CA LEU A 62 12.52 7.17 7.59
C LEU A 62 12.70 7.83 8.96
N SER A 63 13.35 7.14 9.88
CA SER A 63 13.73 7.75 11.15
C SER A 63 14.70 8.90 10.90
N ALA A 64 14.69 9.92 11.77
CA ALA A 64 15.61 11.05 11.67
C ALA A 64 17.09 10.59 11.64
N ARG A 65 17.40 9.47 12.29
CA ARG A 65 18.73 8.86 12.30
C ARG A 65 19.11 8.27 10.94
N GLU A 66 18.21 7.53 10.30
CA GLU A 66 18.44 6.96 8.96
C GLU A 66 18.59 8.06 7.91
N LEU A 67 17.73 9.07 7.96
CA LEU A 67 17.82 10.24 7.08
C LEU A 67 19.16 10.96 7.26
N THR A 68 19.58 11.19 8.49
CA THR A 68 20.88 11.84 8.78
C THR A 68 22.05 11.00 8.27
N GLY A 69 22.02 9.68 8.48
CA GLY A 69 23.06 8.78 7.95
C GLY A 69 23.15 8.81 6.43
N TYR A 70 22.01 8.79 5.75
CA TYR A 70 21.95 8.87 4.28
C TYR A 70 22.51 10.21 3.74
N VAL A 71 22.13 11.33 4.36
CA VAL A 71 22.63 12.64 3.95
C VAL A 71 24.12 12.78 4.21
N LEU A 72 24.59 12.40 5.40
CA LEU A 72 26.02 12.52 5.76
C LEU A 72 26.91 11.64 4.87
N THR A 73 26.50 10.42 4.58
CA THR A 73 27.25 9.53 3.68
C THR A 73 27.33 10.11 2.27
N THR A 74 26.22 10.65 1.75
CA THR A 74 26.19 11.33 0.45
C THR A 74 27.15 12.53 0.42
N VAL A 75 27.10 13.39 1.44
CA VAL A 75 28.00 14.56 1.56
C VAL A 75 29.46 14.12 1.63
N ALA A 76 29.79 13.11 2.43
CA ALA A 76 31.15 12.60 2.58
C ALA A 76 31.72 12.08 1.24
N ILE A 77 30.91 11.34 0.46
CA ILE A 77 31.31 10.84 -0.86
C ILE A 77 31.55 12.01 -1.83
N CYS A 78 30.69 13.03 -1.81
CA CYS A 78 30.88 14.24 -2.63
C CYS A 78 32.19 14.96 -2.28
N LEU A 79 32.48 15.14 -0.99
CA LEU A 79 33.73 15.77 -0.53
C LEU A 79 34.96 14.96 -0.93
N LEU A 80 34.88 13.63 -0.84
CA LEU A 80 35.97 12.75 -1.27
C LEU A 80 36.18 12.85 -2.79
N GLY A 81 35.12 12.89 -3.58
CA GLY A 81 35.20 13.13 -5.03
C GLY A 81 35.83 14.48 -5.36
N LEU A 82 35.43 15.56 -4.67
CA LEU A 82 36.03 16.88 -4.83
C LEU A 82 37.52 16.89 -4.46
N LEU A 83 37.88 16.23 -3.36
CA LEU A 83 39.26 16.12 -2.92
C LEU A 83 40.12 15.41 -3.98
N VAL A 84 39.63 14.33 -4.58
CA VAL A 84 40.33 13.61 -5.66
C VAL A 84 40.53 14.46 -6.91
N VAL A 85 39.60 15.39 -7.21
CA VAL A 85 39.73 16.29 -8.36
C VAL A 85 40.75 17.40 -8.11
N ILE A 86 40.88 17.85 -6.87
CA ILE A 86 41.73 18.99 -6.48
C ILE A 86 43.16 18.54 -6.10
N ALA A 87 43.31 17.31 -5.63
CA ALA A 87 44.60 16.68 -5.31
C ALA A 87 45.32 16.18 -6.57
#